data_AF-A0A4U9WK68-F1
#
_entry.id   AF-A0A4U9WK68-F1
#
_cell.length_a   1.000
_cell.length_b   1.000
_cell.length_c   1.000
_cell.angle_alpha   90.00
_cell.angle_beta   90.00
_cell.angle_gamma   90.00
#
_symmetry.space_group_name_H-M   'P 1'
#
loop_
_entity.id
_entity.type
_entity.pdbx_description
1 polymer ?
#
loop_
_entity_poly.entity_id
_entity_poly.type
_entity_poly.pdbx_seq_one_letter_code
_entity_poly.pdbx_strand_id
1 'polypeptide(L)'
;MNKPVIFSDLDDTLFQTRRKMVDELDLAPYRTGALDRSLEPRSFMTEEQSMLVDWMLEHAELIPVTARGTEEIARVSIPFKSWAVTTHGAVILNPQGQADAAWQALMLEKLQPYAANLLAMQRKITELMAERNINGWARINYEYGDTPVYLVMKHRDSTRLDELLRHRR
;
A
#
# COMPACT_ATOMS: atom_id res chain seq x y z
N MET A 1 -26.25 -21.11 3.13
CA MET A 1 -25.63 -20.56 1.90
C MET A 1 -24.17 -20.34 2.18
N ASN A 2 -23.27 -20.69 1.26
CA ASN A 2 -21.84 -20.38 1.40
C ASN A 2 -21.65 -18.88 1.18
N LYS A 3 -20.93 -18.23 2.08
CA LYS A 3 -20.58 -16.81 1.99
C LYS A 3 -19.48 -16.65 0.93
N PRO A 4 -19.61 -15.74 -0.06
CA PRO A 4 -18.54 -15.47 -1.02
C PRO A 4 -17.28 -14.96 -0.34
N VAL A 5 -16.13 -15.23 -0.94
CA VAL A 5 -14.84 -14.63 -0.55
C VAL A 5 -14.46 -13.60 -1.61
N ILE A 6 -14.19 -12.37 -1.19
CA ILE A 6 -13.84 -11.26 -2.08
C ILE A 6 -12.43 -10.79 -1.72
N PHE A 7 -11.52 -10.87 -2.68
CA PHE A 7 -10.22 -10.22 -2.60
C PHE A 7 -10.31 -8.86 -3.28
N SER A 8 -9.97 -7.78 -2.58
CA SER A 8 -10.03 -6.43 -3.12
C SER A 8 -8.73 -5.68 -2.87
N ASP A 9 -8.25 -4.97 -3.90
CA ASP A 9 -7.30 -3.90 -3.68
C ASP A 9 -7.92 -2.74 -2.88
N LEU A 10 -7.09 -1.81 -2.38
CA LEU A 10 -7.48 -0.71 -1.52
C LEU A 10 -7.45 0.65 -2.23
N ASP A 11 -6.25 1.20 -2.42
CA ASP A 11 -6.05 2.55 -2.95
C ASP A 11 -6.49 2.61 -4.42
N ASP A 12 -7.31 3.62 -4.74
CA ASP A 12 -7.95 3.82 -6.04
C ASP A 12 -8.93 2.71 -6.48
N THR A 13 -9.23 1.76 -5.58
CA THR A 13 -10.26 0.72 -5.74
C THR A 13 -11.44 0.98 -4.81
N LEU A 14 -11.20 0.90 -3.49
CA LEU A 14 -12.23 1.13 -2.47
C LEU A 14 -12.26 2.59 -2.02
N PHE A 15 -11.11 3.26 -1.97
CA PHE A 15 -10.97 4.67 -1.59
C PHE A 15 -9.78 5.30 -2.28
N GLN A 16 -9.72 6.64 -2.30
CA GLN A 16 -8.63 7.39 -2.92
C GLN A 16 -8.29 8.63 -2.11
N THR A 17 -7.12 9.23 -2.34
CA THR A 17 -6.71 10.45 -1.63
C THR A 17 -7.64 11.62 -1.95
N ARG A 18 -7.83 12.54 -0.99
CA ARG A 18 -8.62 13.78 -1.19
C ARG A 18 -8.24 14.55 -2.47
N ARG A 19 -6.93 14.67 -2.73
CA ARG A 19 -6.38 15.35 -3.93
C ARG A 19 -6.96 14.77 -5.22
N LYS A 20 -7.02 13.44 -5.35
CA LYS A 20 -7.60 12.78 -6.54
C LYS A 20 -9.11 13.04 -6.65
N MET A 21 -9.84 12.98 -5.54
CA MET A 21 -11.27 13.24 -5.56
C MET A 21 -11.57 14.69 -5.96
N VAL A 22 -11.01 15.65 -5.24
CA VAL A 22 -11.38 17.06 -5.37
C VAL A 22 -10.69 17.71 -6.57
N ASP A 23 -9.38 17.50 -6.73
CA ASP A 23 -8.59 18.29 -7.69
C ASP A 23 -8.51 17.63 -9.08
N GLU A 24 -8.73 16.31 -9.18
CA GLU A 24 -8.62 15.57 -10.45
C GLU A 24 -9.96 15.08 -11.01
N LEU A 25 -10.93 14.74 -10.15
CA LEU A 25 -12.17 14.05 -10.55
C LEU A 25 -13.46 14.82 -10.24
N ASP A 26 -13.38 15.96 -9.54
CA ASP A 26 -14.54 16.75 -9.09
C ASP A 26 -15.56 15.91 -8.27
N LEU A 27 -15.04 15.06 -7.39
CA LEU A 27 -15.82 14.21 -6.49
C LEU A 27 -15.80 14.74 -5.05
N ALA A 28 -16.95 14.67 -4.38
CA ALA A 28 -17.06 15.01 -2.97
C ALA A 28 -16.61 13.84 -2.07
N PRO A 29 -15.64 14.04 -1.15
CA PRO A 29 -15.33 13.07 -0.11
C PRO A 29 -16.53 12.81 0.79
N TYR A 30 -16.90 11.55 1.00
CA TYR A 30 -18.05 11.18 1.84
C TYR A 30 -17.63 10.48 3.13
N ARG A 31 -16.99 9.31 3.03
CA ARG A 31 -16.56 8.52 4.19
C ARG A 31 -15.05 8.34 4.21
N THR A 32 -14.42 8.50 5.37
CA THR A 32 -12.98 8.26 5.53
C THR A 32 -12.63 6.80 5.22
N GLY A 33 -11.71 6.60 4.30
CA GLY A 33 -11.15 5.29 3.95
C GLY A 33 -9.86 4.98 4.69
N ALA A 34 -8.96 5.96 4.87
CA ALA A 34 -7.71 5.77 5.60
C ALA A 34 -7.13 7.07 6.17
N LEU A 35 -6.39 6.93 7.28
CA LEU A 35 -5.70 7.99 7.99
C LEU A 35 -4.21 8.09 7.60
N ASP A 36 -3.62 9.26 7.78
CA ASP A 36 -2.18 9.46 7.66
C ASP A 36 -1.42 9.17 8.97
N ARG A 37 -0.12 9.49 9.00
CA ARG A 37 0.74 9.24 10.18
C ARG A 37 0.40 10.10 11.39
N SER A 38 -0.28 11.23 11.18
CA SER A 38 -0.78 12.11 12.22
C SER A 38 -2.20 11.73 12.66
N LEU A 39 -2.73 10.61 12.17
CA LEU A 39 -4.09 10.12 12.40
C LEU A 39 -5.18 11.03 11.80
N GLU A 40 -4.83 11.86 10.81
CA GLU A 40 -5.78 12.71 10.12
C GLU A 40 -6.34 12.02 8.86
N PRO A 41 -7.64 12.21 8.53
CA PRO A 41 -8.24 11.68 7.31
C PRO A 41 -7.50 12.12 6.04
N ARG A 42 -7.00 11.15 5.28
CA ARG A 42 -6.23 11.40 4.04
C ARG A 42 -6.88 10.83 2.80
N SER A 43 -7.52 9.67 2.93
CA SER A 43 -8.18 8.97 1.84
C SER A 43 -9.65 8.77 2.16
N PHE A 44 -10.50 8.85 1.14
CA PHE A 44 -11.93 8.92 1.27
C PHE A 44 -12.61 8.07 0.18
N MET A 45 -13.84 7.68 0.48
CA MET A 45 -14.78 7.02 -0.42
C MET A 45 -15.82 8.04 -0.88
N THR A 46 -16.36 7.87 -2.09
CA THR A 46 -17.66 8.45 -2.44
C THR A 46 -18.79 7.75 -1.68
N GLU A 47 -20.01 8.26 -1.82
CA GLU A 47 -21.20 7.60 -1.25
C GLU A 47 -21.37 6.18 -1.83
N GLU A 48 -21.28 6.03 -3.15
CA GLU A 48 -21.44 4.75 -3.84
C GLU A 48 -20.36 3.73 -3.47
N GLN A 49 -19.10 4.18 -3.39
CA GLN A 49 -18.00 3.33 -2.91
C GLN A 49 -18.28 2.83 -1.49
N SER A 50 -18.77 3.71 -0.61
CA SER A 50 -19.10 3.34 0.77
C SER A 50 -20.25 2.33 0.85
N MET A 51 -21.27 2.48 0.00
CA MET A 51 -22.38 1.52 -0.09
C MET A 51 -21.91 0.15 -0.59
N LEU A 52 -21.03 0.11 -1.59
CA LEU A 52 -20.46 -1.14 -2.09
C LEU A 52 -19.62 -1.85 -1.00
N VAL A 53 -18.80 -1.09 -0.27
CA VAL A 53 -18.02 -1.62 0.85
C VAL A 53 -18.92 -2.19 1.94
N ASP A 54 -19.97 -1.47 2.34
CA ASP A 54 -20.92 -1.93 3.37
C ASP A 54 -21.60 -3.24 2.93
N TRP A 55 -22.06 -3.30 1.68
CA TRP A 55 -22.66 -4.52 1.12
C TRP A 55 -21.68 -5.70 1.11
N MET A 56 -20.42 -5.48 0.70
CA MET A 56 -19.40 -6.55 0.72
C MET A 56 -19.09 -7.03 2.14
N LEU A 57 -18.99 -6.11 3.10
CA LEU A 57 -18.74 -6.47 4.51
C LEU A 57 -19.89 -7.29 5.11
N GLU A 58 -21.13 -6.96 4.76
CA GLU A 58 -22.31 -7.69 5.22
C GLU A 58 -22.39 -9.09 4.58
N HIS A 59 -22.23 -9.16 3.26
CA HIS A 59 -22.58 -10.35 2.49
C HIS A 59 -21.40 -11.23 2.07
N ALA A 60 -20.15 -10.78 2.23
CA ALA A 60 -18.95 -11.54 1.85
C ALA A 60 -17.84 -11.52 2.91
N GLU A 61 -16.92 -12.48 2.80
CA GLU A 61 -15.65 -12.43 3.49
C GLU A 61 -14.70 -11.57 2.66
N LEU A 62 -14.60 -10.29 3.04
CA LEU A 62 -13.82 -9.30 2.33
C LEU A 62 -12.38 -9.27 2.87
N ILE A 63 -11.43 -9.63 2.01
CA ILE A 63 -10.00 -9.71 2.29
C ILE A 63 -9.27 -8.64 1.48
N PRO A 64 -8.65 -7.63 2.12
CA PRO A 64 -7.86 -6.64 1.39
C PRO A 64 -6.54 -7.26 0.89
N VAL A 65 -6.15 -6.91 -0.34
CA VAL A 65 -4.89 -7.31 -0.98
C VAL A 65 -4.19 -6.05 -1.47
N THR A 66 -3.15 -5.60 -0.76
CA THR A 66 -2.64 -4.23 -0.91
C THR A 66 -1.11 -4.13 -0.94
N ALA A 67 -0.64 -3.05 -1.57
CA ALA A 67 0.74 -2.59 -1.51
C ALA A 67 1.13 -2.01 -0.13
N ARG A 68 0.15 -1.56 0.65
CA ARG A 68 0.35 -0.96 1.97
C ARG A 68 1.06 -1.94 2.92
N GLY A 69 2.02 -1.42 3.68
CA GLY A 69 2.70 -2.16 4.75
C GLY A 69 1.78 -2.53 5.92
N THR A 70 2.27 -3.40 6.82
CA THR A 70 1.55 -3.81 8.05
C THR A 70 1.11 -2.60 8.89
N GLU A 71 1.98 -1.60 9.08
CA GLU A 71 1.61 -0.36 9.78
C GLU A 71 0.63 0.52 9.00
N GLU A 72 0.68 0.48 7.68
CA GLU A 72 -0.13 1.35 6.80
C GLU A 72 -1.57 0.83 6.66
N ILE A 73 -1.77 -0.49 6.68
CA ILE A 73 -3.11 -1.07 6.70
C ILE A 73 -3.81 -0.86 8.05
N ALA A 74 -3.07 -0.80 9.17
CA ALA A 74 -3.63 -0.53 10.50
C ALA A 74 -4.30 0.84 10.62
N ARG A 75 -4.05 1.75 9.65
CA ARG A 75 -4.68 3.07 9.56
C ARG A 75 -5.84 3.15 8.56
N VAL A 76 -6.23 2.03 7.97
CA VAL A 76 -7.42 1.93 7.12
C VAL A 76 -8.66 1.89 8.02
N SER A 77 -9.65 2.72 7.72
CA SER A 77 -10.85 2.90 8.54
C SER A 77 -11.98 1.93 8.19
N ILE A 78 -11.84 1.16 7.10
CA ILE A 78 -12.79 0.09 6.73
C ILE A 78 -12.65 -1.06 7.75
N PRO A 79 -13.74 -1.51 8.41
CA PRO A 79 -13.69 -2.50 9.47
C PRO A 79 -13.62 -3.93 8.91
N PHE A 80 -12.53 -4.27 8.22
CA PHE A 80 -12.27 -5.64 7.78
C PHE A 80 -12.21 -6.59 8.99
N LYS A 81 -12.86 -7.76 8.87
CA LYS A 81 -12.94 -8.77 9.94
C LYS A 81 -12.23 -10.08 9.59
N SER A 82 -11.75 -10.21 8.36
CA SER A 82 -11.06 -11.40 7.85
C SER A 82 -9.54 -11.16 7.85
N TRP A 83 -8.83 -12.04 7.17
CA TRP A 83 -7.42 -11.94 6.84
C TRP A 83 -7.12 -10.69 6.00
N ALA A 84 -5.85 -10.30 5.92
CA ALA A 84 -5.38 -9.27 5.02
C ALA A 84 -4.07 -9.70 4.35
N VAL A 85 -3.90 -9.35 3.09
CA VAL A 85 -2.67 -9.55 2.33
C VAL A 85 -2.03 -8.18 2.12
N THR A 86 -0.86 -7.94 2.72
CA THR A 86 -0.21 -6.63 2.76
C THR A 86 1.16 -6.67 2.09
N THR A 87 1.75 -5.49 1.88
CA THR A 87 3.13 -5.33 1.40
C THR A 87 3.36 -6.06 0.08
N HIS A 88 2.43 -5.90 -0.86
CA HIS A 88 2.44 -6.60 -2.15
C HIS A 88 2.43 -8.14 -2.03
N GLY A 89 1.80 -8.68 -0.99
CA GLY A 89 1.71 -10.13 -0.75
C GLY A 89 2.83 -10.70 0.11
N ALA A 90 3.78 -9.88 0.55
CA ALA A 90 4.85 -10.34 1.40
C ALA A 90 4.39 -10.70 2.83
N VAL A 91 3.24 -10.19 3.27
CA VAL A 91 2.70 -10.48 4.60
C VAL A 91 1.23 -10.87 4.46
N ILE A 92 0.85 -11.92 5.18
CA ILE A 92 -0.54 -12.32 5.39
C ILE A 92 -0.83 -12.14 6.88
N LEU A 93 -1.82 -11.32 7.20
CA LEU A 93 -2.29 -11.07 8.56
C LEU A 93 -3.57 -11.87 8.82
N ASN A 94 -3.64 -12.51 9.98
CA ASN A 94 -4.86 -13.13 10.49
C ASN A 94 -5.87 -12.06 10.98
N PRO A 95 -7.12 -12.45 11.32
CA PRO A 95 -8.12 -11.52 11.84
C PRO A 95 -7.72 -10.78 13.13
N GLN A 96 -6.68 -11.24 13.84
CA GLN A 96 -6.11 -10.58 15.03
C GLN A 96 -4.98 -9.61 14.67
N GLY A 97 -4.67 -9.43 13.37
CA GLY A 97 -3.59 -8.57 12.89
C GLY A 97 -2.19 -9.16 13.05
N GLN A 98 -2.07 -10.47 13.29
CA GLN A 98 -0.78 -11.15 13.45
C GLN A 98 -0.36 -11.82 12.14
N ALA A 99 0.93 -11.80 11.84
CA ALA A 99 1.45 -12.45 10.65
C ALA A 99 1.27 -13.98 10.70
N ASP A 100 0.87 -14.59 9.58
CA ASP A 100 0.84 -16.03 9.41
C ASP A 100 2.27 -16.60 9.44
N ALA A 101 2.52 -17.55 10.34
CA ALA A 101 3.86 -18.08 10.59
C ALA A 101 4.41 -18.91 9.42
N ALA A 102 3.56 -19.67 8.73
CA ALA A 102 3.98 -20.49 7.61
C ALA A 102 4.34 -19.63 6.40
N TRP A 103 3.52 -18.62 6.11
CA TRP A 103 3.77 -17.64 5.06
C TRP A 103 5.02 -16.80 5.37
N GLN A 104 5.17 -16.34 6.61
CA GLN A 104 6.37 -15.63 7.04
C GLN A 104 7.64 -16.44 6.81
N ALA A 105 7.66 -17.72 7.20
CA ALA A 105 8.82 -18.57 6.99
C ALA A 105 9.17 -18.72 5.50
N LEU A 106 8.15 -18.93 4.65
CA LEU A 106 8.30 -18.98 3.20
C LEU A 106 8.87 -17.66 2.66
N MET A 107 8.31 -16.52 3.07
CA MET A 107 8.72 -15.22 2.55
C MET A 107 10.13 -14.83 2.99
N LEU A 108 10.56 -15.17 4.22
CA LEU A 108 11.94 -14.97 4.66
C LEU A 108 12.94 -15.75 3.79
N GLU A 109 12.63 -17.01 3.43
CA GLU A 109 13.44 -17.79 2.49
C GLU A 109 13.49 -17.14 1.10
N LYS A 110 12.32 -16.72 0.56
CA LYS A 110 12.23 -16.17 -0.80
C LYS A 110 12.82 -14.78 -0.95
N LEU A 111 12.81 -13.95 0.10
CA LEU A 111 13.33 -12.59 0.06
C LEU A 111 14.86 -12.53 0.28
N GLN A 112 15.44 -13.52 0.99
CA GLN A 112 16.86 -13.53 1.34
C GLN A 112 17.81 -13.25 0.14
N PRO A 113 17.63 -13.87 -1.05
CA PRO A 113 18.54 -13.65 -2.17
C PRO A 113 18.50 -12.23 -2.75
N TYR A 114 17.43 -11.48 -2.48
CA TYR A 114 17.22 -10.13 -3.02
C TYR A 114 17.72 -9.01 -2.10
N ALA A 115 17.98 -9.32 -0.82
CA ALA A 115 18.29 -8.30 0.18
C ALA A 115 19.49 -7.41 -0.19
N ALA A 116 20.62 -8.01 -0.60
CA ALA A 116 21.80 -7.27 -1.01
C ALA A 116 21.54 -6.39 -2.24
N ASN A 117 20.76 -6.90 -3.21
CA ASN A 117 20.42 -6.19 -4.43
C ASN A 117 19.50 -4.99 -4.16
N LEU A 118 18.50 -5.14 -3.28
CA LEU A 118 17.62 -4.03 -2.89
C LEU A 118 18.40 -2.91 -2.20
N LEU A 119 19.29 -3.24 -1.26
CA LEU A 119 20.15 -2.27 -0.57
C LEU A 119 21.11 -1.57 -1.54
N ALA A 120 21.74 -2.31 -2.44
CA ALA A 120 22.61 -1.74 -3.47
C ALA A 120 21.82 -0.82 -4.42
N MET A 121 20.61 -1.23 -4.81
CA MET A 121 19.73 -0.45 -5.68
C MET A 121 19.31 0.86 -5.01
N GLN A 122 18.97 0.84 -3.71
CA GLN A 122 18.62 2.06 -2.97
C GLN A 122 19.78 3.07 -2.95
N ARG A 123 21.00 2.61 -2.63
CA ARG A 123 22.19 3.46 -2.65
C ARG A 123 22.42 4.07 -4.03
N LYS A 124 22.46 3.23 -5.07
CA LYS A 124 22.70 3.65 -6.45
C LYS A 124 21.64 4.64 -6.96
N ILE A 125 20.36 4.39 -6.68
CA ILE A 125 19.28 5.31 -7.08
C ILE A 125 19.42 6.65 -6.34
N THR A 126 19.77 6.63 -5.06
CA THR A 126 19.96 7.84 -4.26
C THR A 126 21.13 8.68 -4.76
N GLU A 127 22.27 8.04 -5.06
CA GLU A 127 23.45 8.67 -5.67
C GLU A 127 23.09 9.28 -7.04
N LEU A 128 22.42 8.53 -7.91
CA LEU A 128 21.99 9.02 -9.23
C LEU A 128 21.03 10.22 -9.14
N MET A 129 20.11 10.23 -8.16
CA MET A 129 19.22 11.39 -7.96
C MET A 129 20.02 12.61 -7.51
N ALA A 130 21.01 12.45 -6.63
CA ALA A 130 21.87 13.53 -6.17
C ALA A 130 22.75 14.09 -7.30
N GLU A 131 23.44 13.22 -8.05
CA GLU A 131 24.28 13.59 -9.20
C GLU A 131 23.50 14.38 -10.27
N ARG A 132 22.21 14.06 -10.43
CA ARG A 132 21.33 14.67 -11.43
C ARG A 132 20.45 15.78 -10.90
N ASN A 133 20.62 16.15 -9.62
CA ASN A 133 19.81 17.15 -8.95
C ASN A 133 18.28 16.89 -9.06
N ILE A 134 17.87 15.62 -9.03
CA ILE A 134 16.46 15.20 -9.05
C ILE A 134 15.91 15.32 -7.64
N ASN A 135 14.80 16.04 -7.48
CA ASN A 135 14.13 16.21 -6.19
C ASN A 135 13.27 15.00 -5.83
N GLY A 136 13.92 13.86 -5.57
CA GLY A 136 13.29 12.59 -5.27
C GLY A 136 13.84 11.90 -4.02
N TRP A 137 13.29 10.73 -3.74
CA TRP A 137 13.77 9.85 -2.67
C TRP A 137 13.53 8.39 -3.06
N ALA A 138 14.36 7.49 -2.52
CA ALA A 138 14.22 6.04 -2.65
C ALA A 138 14.20 5.41 -1.25
N ARG A 139 13.23 4.54 -1.01
CA ARG A 139 13.00 3.88 0.28
C ARG A 139 12.75 2.40 0.05
N ILE A 140 13.34 1.58 0.91
CA ILE A 140 12.97 0.17 1.02
C ILE A 140 11.82 0.06 2.04
N ASN A 141 10.81 -0.75 1.71
CA ASN A 141 9.81 -1.17 2.68
C ASN A 141 10.27 -2.47 3.31
N TYR A 142 10.21 -2.50 4.64
CA TYR A 142 10.67 -3.59 5.47
C TYR A 142 9.48 -4.26 6.15
N GLU A 143 9.57 -5.56 6.35
CA GLU A 143 8.64 -6.35 7.14
C GLU A 143 9.44 -7.36 7.98
N TYR A 144 8.78 -8.05 8.90
CA TYR A 144 9.41 -9.08 9.74
C TYR A 144 10.68 -8.58 10.47
N GLY A 145 10.66 -7.32 10.92
CA GLY A 145 11.83 -6.63 11.45
C GLY A 145 12.56 -5.85 10.35
N ASP A 146 13.75 -6.31 9.98
CA ASP A 146 14.66 -5.64 9.05
C ASP A 146 14.73 -6.32 7.68
N THR A 147 13.77 -7.19 7.34
CA THR A 147 13.76 -7.88 6.05
C THR A 147 13.33 -6.93 4.94
N PRO A 148 14.19 -6.60 3.96
CA PRO A 148 13.83 -5.73 2.85
C PRO A 148 12.90 -6.47 1.89
N VAL A 149 11.71 -5.91 1.62
CA VAL A 149 10.71 -6.53 0.75
C VAL A 149 10.76 -5.96 -0.65
N TYR A 150 10.60 -4.64 -0.78
CA TYR A 150 10.59 -3.96 -2.07
C TYR A 150 11.09 -2.52 -1.95
N LEU A 151 11.61 -1.99 -3.05
CA LEU A 151 12.05 -0.61 -3.17
C LEU A 151 10.99 0.23 -3.88
N VAL A 152 10.76 1.42 -3.36
CA VAL A 152 9.99 2.46 -4.04
C VAL A 152 10.85 3.71 -4.19
N MET A 153 10.74 4.38 -5.34
CA MET A 153 11.28 5.72 -5.54
C MET A 153 10.17 6.67 -5.97
N LYS A 154 10.20 7.89 -5.48
CA LYS A 154 9.20 8.92 -5.79
C LYS A 154 9.85 10.28 -5.96
N HIS A 155 9.30 11.08 -6.85
CA HIS A 155 9.59 12.50 -6.93
C HIS A 155 8.80 13.22 -5.82
N ARG A 156 9.35 14.28 -5.23
CA ARG A 156 8.64 15.04 -4.18
C ARG A 156 7.43 15.80 -4.72
N ASP A 157 7.49 16.13 -5.99
CA ASP A 157 6.38 16.69 -6.78
C ASP A 157 5.87 15.62 -7.74
N SER A 158 4.63 15.15 -7.52
CA SER A 158 4.02 14.08 -8.33
C SER A 158 3.79 14.47 -9.80
N THR A 159 3.79 15.76 -10.13
CA THR A 159 3.64 16.23 -11.52
C THR A 159 4.92 16.12 -12.34
N ARG A 160 6.06 15.89 -11.68
CA ARG A 160 7.40 15.81 -12.30
C ARG A 160 7.93 14.38 -12.37
N LEU A 161 7.03 13.39 -12.45
CA LEU A 161 7.39 11.97 -12.50
C LEU A 161 8.35 11.64 -13.65
N ASP A 162 8.25 12.36 -14.78
CA ASP A 162 9.11 12.17 -15.94
C ASP A 162 10.61 12.30 -15.62
N GLU A 163 10.99 13.09 -14.61
CA GLU A 163 12.40 13.23 -14.22
C GLU A 163 13.01 11.93 -13.69
N LEU A 164 12.18 11.06 -13.12
CA LEU A 164 12.59 9.71 -12.73
C LEU A 164 12.61 8.74 -13.92
N LEU A 165 11.79 8.97 -14.96
CA LEU A 165 11.56 8.02 -16.05
C LEU A 165 12.38 8.30 -17.32
N ARG A 166 12.78 9.56 -17.55
CA ARG A 166 13.52 10.00 -18.76
C ARG A 166 14.84 9.27 -18.99
N HIS A 167 15.31 8.49 -18.03
CA HIS A 167 16.62 7.86 -18.05
C HIS A 167 16.58 6.33 -17.92
N ARG A 168 15.47 5.68 -18.31
CA ARG A 168 15.37 4.21 -18.41
C ARG A 168 16.18 3.58 -19.58
N ARG A 169 17.14 4.29 -20.18
CA ARG A 169 17.99 3.76 -21.26
C ARG A 169 19.36 3.38 -20.73
#